data_AF-A0A7X7ZF79-F1
#
_entry.id   AF-A0A7X7ZF79-F1
#
_cell.length_a   1.000
_cell.length_b   1.000
_cell.length_c   1.000
_cell.angle_alpha   90.00
_cell.angle_beta   90.00
_cell.angle_gamma   90.00
#
_symmetry.space_group_name_H-M   'P 1'
#
loop_
_entity.id
_entity.type
_entity.pdbx_description
1 polymer ?
#
loop_
_entity_poly.entity_id
_entity_poly.type
_entity_poly.pdbx_seq_one_letter_code
_entity_poly.pdbx_strand_id
1 'polypeptide(L)'
;MKIEALKQLPLPWIEDTILKEKSSWTENGAANILSFLKSHAEEFTAIGLYEEGLIGVLVYRPEDLRIILIGIAREKRRHGYGTALLDGLKEKAEQMHLARIEANAASNALAFYQANGFIETGESSQAGGLSFTPMEYLLGRAMLGKTVTVIVDHPYGSFHPTIADAVYPVNFGYVSQTEGMQDAWAIGPQEPVETFTGIVAGIVYHRQGTSRWIVIPPSMVIDHQKIIDLIGFEEQYYETEILWSDRH
;
A
#
# COMPACT_ATOMS: atom_id res chain seq x y z
N MET A 1 -5.57 19.29 -16.40
CA MET A 1 -4.60 18.31 -15.88
C MET A 1 -5.03 16.92 -16.33
N LYS A 2 -4.08 16.08 -16.76
CA LYS A 2 -4.31 14.72 -17.23
C LYS A 2 -3.22 13.80 -16.66
N ILE A 3 -3.58 12.60 -16.24
CA ILE A 3 -2.64 11.59 -15.71
C ILE A 3 -2.75 10.35 -16.60
N GLU A 4 -1.63 9.89 -17.15
CA GLU A 4 -1.61 8.76 -18.11
C GLU A 4 -0.41 7.86 -17.92
N ALA A 5 -0.59 6.57 -18.18
CA ALA A 5 0.53 5.64 -18.31
C ALA A 5 1.42 6.00 -19.51
N LEU A 6 2.73 5.96 -19.30
CA LEU A 6 3.73 6.20 -20.34
C LEU A 6 4.15 4.89 -20.99
N LYS A 7 4.30 4.91 -22.32
CA LYS A 7 4.78 3.75 -23.08
C LYS A 7 6.24 3.39 -22.78
N GLN A 8 7.02 4.37 -22.35
CA GLN A 8 8.42 4.25 -22.01
C GLN A 8 8.79 5.33 -20.99
N LEU A 9 9.87 5.12 -20.24
CA LEU A 9 10.38 6.13 -19.31
C LEU A 9 10.78 7.41 -20.08
N PRO A 10 10.36 8.60 -19.63
CA PRO A 10 10.73 9.87 -20.25
C PRO A 10 12.11 10.32 -19.78
N LEU A 11 13.13 9.48 -20.00
CA LEU A 11 14.50 9.67 -19.47
C LEU A 11 15.10 11.05 -19.78
N PRO A 12 15.00 11.60 -21.01
CA PRO A 12 15.50 12.95 -21.28
C PRO A 12 14.82 14.01 -20.41
N TRP A 13 13.51 13.92 -20.23
CA TRP A 13 12.76 14.86 -19.40
C TRP A 13 13.11 14.71 -17.91
N ILE A 14 13.28 13.48 -17.42
CA ILE A 14 13.73 13.20 -16.05
C ILE A 14 15.11 13.81 -15.81
N GLU A 15 16.06 13.57 -16.72
CA GLU A 15 17.41 14.11 -16.65
C GLU A 15 17.39 15.64 -16.62
N ASP A 16 16.70 16.27 -17.57
CA ASP A 16 16.71 17.71 -17.75
C ASP A 16 15.92 18.48 -16.68
N THR A 17 14.79 17.93 -16.23
CA THR A 17 13.83 18.66 -15.39
C THR A 17 13.96 18.30 -13.92
N ILE A 18 14.28 17.04 -13.60
CA ILE A 18 14.29 16.53 -12.23
C ILE A 18 15.72 16.43 -11.71
N LEU A 19 16.61 15.74 -12.43
CA LEU A 19 17.93 15.35 -11.92
C LEU A 19 18.99 16.47 -12.04
N LYS A 20 18.84 17.42 -12.97
CA LYS A 20 19.74 18.60 -13.05
C LYS A 20 19.52 19.64 -11.94
N GLU A 21 18.50 19.47 -11.10
CA GLU A 21 18.22 20.41 -10.02
C GLU A 21 19.20 20.23 -8.84
N LYS A 22 20.27 21.05 -8.83
CA LYS A 22 21.33 20.98 -7.80
C LYS A 22 20.86 21.24 -6.36
N SER A 23 19.70 21.85 -6.14
CA SER A 23 19.11 22.01 -4.80
C SER A 23 18.48 20.72 -4.25
N SER A 24 18.18 19.77 -5.13
CA SER A 24 17.51 18.51 -4.80
C SER A 24 18.44 17.31 -4.94
N TRP A 25 19.45 17.39 -5.82
CA TRP A 25 20.33 16.29 -6.16
C TRP A 25 21.80 16.73 -6.12
N THR A 26 22.66 15.87 -5.59
CA THR A 26 24.11 15.98 -5.82
C THR A 26 24.43 15.54 -7.26
N GLU A 27 25.51 16.03 -7.86
CA GLU A 27 25.91 15.62 -9.22
C GLU A 27 26.10 14.09 -9.32
N ASN A 28 26.74 13.49 -8.30
CA ASN A 28 26.92 12.05 -8.23
C ASN A 28 25.58 11.31 -8.02
N GLY A 29 24.69 11.81 -7.18
CA GLY A 29 23.37 11.21 -6.92
C GLY A 29 22.49 11.23 -8.15
N ALA A 30 22.44 12.36 -8.86
CA ALA A 30 21.73 12.50 -10.13
C ALA A 30 22.25 11.52 -11.19
N ALA A 31 23.58 11.43 -11.35
CA ALA A 31 24.19 10.51 -12.31
C ALA A 31 23.90 9.04 -11.97
N ASN A 32 23.95 8.67 -10.69
CA ASN A 32 23.68 7.30 -10.25
C ASN A 32 22.21 6.89 -10.47
N ILE A 33 21.25 7.75 -10.12
CA ILE A 33 19.83 7.48 -10.37
C ILE A 33 19.53 7.39 -11.87
N LEU A 34 20.10 8.30 -12.67
CA LEU A 34 19.94 8.26 -14.12
C LEU A 34 20.50 6.97 -14.73
N SER A 35 21.69 6.55 -14.28
CA SER A 35 22.31 5.30 -14.70
C SER A 35 21.44 4.10 -14.31
N PHE A 36 20.95 4.08 -13.06
CA PHE A 36 20.06 3.03 -12.57
C PHE A 36 18.77 2.92 -13.40
N LEU A 37 18.11 4.04 -13.66
CA LEU A 37 16.90 4.08 -14.51
C LEU A 37 17.17 3.63 -15.95
N LYS A 38 18.35 3.95 -16.51
CA LYS A 38 18.75 3.51 -17.86
C LYS A 38 19.00 2.01 -17.90
N SER A 39 19.71 1.47 -16.91
CA SER A 39 20.07 0.04 -16.84
C SER A 39 18.88 -0.88 -16.60
N HIS A 40 17.83 -0.40 -15.93
CA HIS A 40 16.64 -1.18 -15.56
C HIS A 40 15.38 -0.62 -16.24
N ALA A 41 15.52 0.06 -17.37
CA ALA A 41 14.40 0.74 -18.03
C ALA A 41 13.27 -0.21 -18.45
N GLU A 42 13.60 -1.48 -18.73
CA GLU A 42 12.63 -2.52 -19.10
C GLU A 42 11.90 -3.11 -17.88
N GLU A 43 12.45 -2.94 -16.67
CA GLU A 43 11.86 -3.41 -15.42
C GLU A 43 10.90 -2.37 -14.81
N PHE A 44 10.89 -1.14 -15.32
CA PHE A 44 10.11 -0.04 -14.77
C PHE A 44 9.08 0.47 -15.77
N THR A 45 7.99 0.97 -15.21
CA THR A 45 7.00 1.75 -15.95
C THR A 45 6.82 3.11 -15.31
N ALA A 46 6.03 3.98 -15.93
CA ALA A 46 5.78 5.31 -15.40
C ALA A 46 4.38 5.81 -15.71
N ILE A 47 3.88 6.67 -14.81
CA ILE A 47 2.71 7.51 -15.04
C ILE A 47 3.20 8.95 -15.18
N GLY A 48 2.74 9.63 -16.24
CA GLY A 48 3.01 11.04 -16.49
C GLY A 48 1.83 11.92 -16.13
N LEU A 49 2.11 13.11 -15.60
CA LEU A 49 1.13 14.17 -15.33
C LEU A 49 1.33 15.33 -16.30
N TYR A 50 0.25 15.73 -16.96
CA TYR A 50 0.25 16.65 -18.09
C TYR A 50 -0.68 17.85 -17.88
N GLU A 51 -0.21 19.01 -18.33
CA GLU A 51 -1.02 20.21 -18.60
C GLU A 51 -0.89 20.62 -20.07
N GLU A 52 -0.03 21.60 -20.36
CA GLU A 52 0.39 21.96 -21.73
C GLU A 52 1.57 21.09 -22.24
N GLY A 53 2.14 20.30 -21.33
CA GLY A 53 3.22 19.35 -21.55
C GLY A 53 3.40 18.47 -20.32
N LEU A 54 4.41 17.58 -20.35
CA LEU A 54 4.76 16.76 -19.19
C LEU A 54 5.30 17.66 -18.07
N ILE A 55 4.65 17.63 -16.91
CA ILE A 55 5.03 18.42 -15.74
C ILE A 55 5.36 17.58 -14.51
N GLY A 56 5.08 16.27 -14.56
CA GLY A 56 5.40 15.35 -13.48
C GLY A 56 5.47 13.91 -13.95
N VAL A 57 6.24 13.09 -13.24
CA VAL A 57 6.38 11.66 -13.50
C VAL A 57 6.46 10.88 -12.19
N LEU A 58 5.84 9.71 -12.17
CA LEU A 58 6.02 8.69 -11.14
C LEU A 58 6.48 7.42 -11.84
N VAL A 59 7.72 7.00 -11.56
CA VAL A 59 8.35 5.77 -12.03
C VAL A 59 8.22 4.71 -10.94
N TYR A 60 7.75 3.52 -11.32
CA TYR A 60 7.53 2.42 -10.40
C TYR A 60 7.78 1.07 -11.07
N ARG A 61 7.99 0.04 -10.23
CA ARG A 61 8.08 -1.36 -10.66
C ARG A 61 6.66 -1.94 -10.82
N PRO A 62 6.26 -2.48 -11.98
CA PRO A 62 4.88 -2.86 -12.23
C PRO A 62 4.40 -4.07 -11.44
N GLU A 63 5.28 -4.96 -10.98
CA GLU A 63 4.92 -6.19 -10.28
C GLU A 63 4.33 -5.93 -8.88
N ASP A 64 4.86 -4.95 -8.16
CA ASP A 64 4.50 -4.66 -6.76
C ASP A 64 4.29 -3.16 -6.48
N LEU A 65 4.26 -2.34 -7.54
CA LEU A 65 4.08 -0.90 -7.50
C LEU A 65 5.12 -0.14 -6.67
N ARG A 66 6.28 -0.74 -6.39
CA ARG A 66 7.36 -0.07 -5.67
C ARG A 66 7.78 1.21 -6.39
N ILE A 67 7.75 2.34 -5.69
CA ILE A 67 8.10 3.65 -6.24
C ILE A 67 9.63 3.75 -6.36
N ILE A 68 10.08 4.01 -7.58
CA ILE A 68 11.50 4.23 -7.90
C ILE A 68 11.83 5.72 -7.88
N LEU A 69 10.96 6.55 -8.46
CA LEU A 69 11.16 8.00 -8.53
C LEU A 69 9.81 8.70 -8.67
N ILE A 70 9.61 9.78 -7.92
CA ILE A 70 8.54 10.74 -8.17
C ILE A 70 9.16 12.13 -8.33
N GLY A 71 8.77 12.83 -9.40
CA GLY A 71 9.33 14.13 -9.73
C GLY A 71 8.29 15.04 -10.35
N ILE A 72 8.19 16.27 -9.83
CA ILE A 72 7.37 17.35 -10.38
C ILE A 72 8.31 18.47 -10.81
N ALA A 73 8.07 19.04 -12.00
CA ALA A 73 8.77 20.20 -12.51
C ALA A 73 8.72 21.35 -11.49
N ARG A 74 9.86 22.00 -11.25
CA ARG A 74 10.08 22.87 -10.08
C ARG A 74 9.04 23.99 -9.98
N GLU A 75 8.74 24.63 -11.09
CA GLU A 75 7.79 25.71 -11.24
C GLU A 75 6.32 25.27 -11.06
N LYS A 76 6.04 23.97 -11.13
CA LYS A 76 4.71 23.39 -10.93
C LYS A 76 4.52 22.80 -9.52
N ARG A 77 5.55 22.77 -8.68
CA ARG A 77 5.45 22.22 -7.30
C ARG A 77 4.49 23.03 -6.43
N ARG A 78 4.01 22.39 -5.33
CA ARG A 78 3.08 22.97 -4.34
C ARG A 78 1.66 23.25 -4.86
N HIS A 79 1.24 22.53 -5.89
CA HIS A 79 -0.12 22.57 -6.46
C HIS A 79 -0.87 21.24 -6.33
N GLY A 80 -0.39 20.31 -5.49
CA GLY A 80 -1.01 19.00 -5.29
C GLY A 80 -0.68 17.93 -6.35
N TYR A 81 0.08 18.25 -7.41
CA TYR A 81 0.39 17.29 -8.48
C TYR A 81 1.15 16.03 -8.03
N GLY A 82 2.06 16.15 -7.06
CA GLY A 82 2.74 14.98 -6.50
C GLY A 82 1.77 14.05 -5.78
N THR A 83 0.86 14.61 -4.99
CA THR A 83 -0.22 13.86 -4.32
C THR A 83 -1.14 13.21 -5.35
N ALA A 84 -1.54 13.92 -6.40
CA ALA A 84 -2.38 13.34 -7.46
C ALA A 84 -1.72 12.14 -8.18
N LEU A 85 -0.41 12.18 -8.40
CA LEU A 85 0.34 11.02 -8.93
C LEU A 85 0.36 9.84 -7.93
N LEU A 86 0.59 10.11 -6.65
CA LEU A 86 0.55 9.07 -5.61
C LEU A 86 -0.84 8.47 -5.47
N ASP A 87 -1.89 9.29 -5.49
CA ASP A 87 -3.27 8.81 -5.33
C ASP A 87 -3.69 7.90 -6.49
N GLY A 88 -3.31 8.23 -7.73
CA GLY A 88 -3.49 7.32 -8.86
C GLY A 88 -2.71 5.99 -8.73
N LEU A 89 -1.56 6.00 -8.07
CA LEU A 89 -0.83 4.75 -7.77
C LEU A 89 -1.50 3.95 -6.64
N LYS A 90 -2.06 4.62 -5.62
CA LYS A 90 -2.84 3.98 -4.54
C LYS A 90 -4.10 3.31 -5.07
N GLU A 91 -4.85 4.00 -5.92
CA GLU A 91 -6.03 3.42 -6.61
C GLU A 91 -5.64 2.18 -7.41
N LYS A 92 -4.49 2.22 -8.11
CA LYS A 92 -3.96 1.04 -8.81
C LYS A 92 -3.58 -0.10 -7.84
N ALA A 93 -2.99 0.22 -6.69
CA ALA A 93 -2.67 -0.78 -5.67
C ALA A 93 -3.92 -1.46 -5.11
N GLU A 94 -5.00 -0.69 -4.90
CA GLU A 94 -6.31 -1.22 -4.48
C GLU A 94 -6.88 -2.19 -5.52
N GLN A 95 -6.86 -1.81 -6.80
CA GLN A 95 -7.30 -2.66 -7.92
C GLN A 95 -6.46 -3.95 -8.07
N MET A 96 -5.19 -3.89 -7.68
CA MET A 96 -4.28 -5.04 -7.67
C MET A 96 -4.33 -5.84 -6.36
N HIS A 97 -5.16 -5.43 -5.40
CA HIS A 97 -5.30 -6.03 -4.07
C HIS A 97 -3.99 -6.10 -3.28
N LEU A 98 -3.10 -5.13 -3.48
CA LEU A 98 -1.83 -5.07 -2.75
C LEU A 98 -2.06 -4.60 -1.32
N ALA A 99 -1.36 -5.23 -0.37
CA ALA A 99 -1.36 -4.80 1.03
C ALA A 99 -0.65 -3.46 1.24
N ARG A 100 0.34 -3.13 0.41
CA ARG A 100 1.24 -1.99 0.60
C ARG A 100 1.84 -1.46 -0.70
N ILE A 101 2.31 -0.22 -0.65
CA ILE A 101 3.23 0.37 -1.64
C ILE A 101 4.54 0.71 -0.93
N GLU A 102 5.66 0.32 -1.51
CA GLU A 102 6.99 0.63 -0.95
C GLU A 102 7.68 1.78 -1.70
N ALA A 103 8.50 2.55 -0.99
CA ALA A 103 9.38 3.56 -1.56
C ALA A 103 10.69 3.66 -0.78
N ASN A 104 11.78 4.05 -1.46
CA ASN A 104 12.99 4.53 -0.80
C ASN A 104 13.01 6.06 -0.92
N ALA A 105 12.55 6.75 0.11
CA ALA A 105 12.39 8.21 0.09
C ALA A 105 13.74 8.89 0.29
N ALA A 106 14.15 9.73 -0.66
CA ALA A 106 15.26 10.66 -0.44
C ALA A 106 14.90 11.66 0.67
N SER A 107 15.89 12.13 1.44
CA SER A 107 15.68 13.02 2.59
C SER A 107 14.86 14.28 2.28
N ASN A 108 14.96 14.83 1.07
CA ASN A 108 14.18 15.99 0.61
C ASN A 108 12.71 15.66 0.27
N ALA A 109 12.37 14.39 0.07
CA ALA A 109 11.03 13.90 -0.23
C ALA A 109 10.35 13.24 0.98
N LEU A 110 11.07 13.00 2.08
CA LEU A 110 10.58 12.32 3.28
C LEU A 110 9.27 12.95 3.82
N ALA A 111 9.27 14.27 4.02
CA ALA A 111 8.09 15.00 4.50
C ALA A 111 6.90 14.91 3.53
N PHE A 112 7.16 14.80 2.22
CA PHE A 112 6.11 14.61 1.22
C PHE A 112 5.47 13.23 1.35
N TYR A 113 6.26 12.17 1.49
CA TYR A 113 5.73 10.82 1.71
C TYR A 113 4.96 10.71 3.02
N GLN A 114 5.49 11.23 4.13
CA GLN A 114 4.81 11.26 5.43
C GLN A 114 3.46 11.99 5.34
N ALA A 115 3.42 13.16 4.68
CA ALA A 115 2.18 13.91 4.47
C ALA A 115 1.15 13.15 3.61
N ASN A 116 1.58 12.18 2.81
CA ASN A 116 0.72 11.33 1.97
C ASN A 116 0.44 9.95 2.59
N GLY A 117 0.75 9.76 3.88
CA GLY A 117 0.36 8.60 4.67
C GLY A 117 1.38 7.46 4.70
N PHE A 118 2.57 7.64 4.11
CA PHE A 118 3.65 6.65 4.22
C PHE A 118 4.28 6.70 5.61
N ILE A 119 4.69 5.54 6.11
CA ILE A 119 5.40 5.36 7.38
C ILE A 119 6.82 4.84 7.12
N GLU A 120 7.74 5.14 8.02
CA GLU A 120 9.13 4.63 7.97
C GLU A 120 9.16 3.19 8.47
N THR A 121 9.89 2.31 7.77
CA THR A 121 9.93 0.86 8.09
C THR A 121 11.32 0.33 8.39
N GLY A 122 12.34 1.19 8.38
CA GLY A 122 13.72 0.77 8.64
C GLY A 122 14.70 1.92 8.69
N GLU A 123 15.97 1.58 8.90
CA GLU A 123 17.04 2.57 9.00
C GLU A 123 17.34 3.23 7.65
N SER A 124 17.75 4.49 7.71
CA SER A 124 18.18 5.21 6.52
C SER A 124 19.55 4.73 6.04
N SER A 125 19.72 4.63 4.72
CA SER A 125 20.97 4.24 4.08
C SER A 125 21.49 5.36 3.18
N GLN A 126 22.81 5.40 2.93
CA GLN A 126 23.40 6.37 2.03
C GLN A 126 23.78 5.74 0.68
N ALA A 127 23.40 6.41 -0.41
CA ALA A 127 23.81 6.06 -1.77
C ALA A 127 23.97 7.34 -2.61
N GLY A 128 25.05 7.45 -3.38
CA GLY A 128 25.27 8.60 -4.27
C GLY A 128 25.33 9.96 -3.55
N GLY A 129 25.65 10.01 -2.26
CA GLY A 129 25.64 11.24 -1.45
C GLY A 129 24.24 11.73 -1.05
N LEU A 130 23.23 10.87 -1.15
CA LEU A 130 21.89 11.09 -0.63
C LEU A 130 21.55 10.05 0.44
N SER A 131 20.73 10.45 1.40
CA SER A 131 20.15 9.56 2.39
C SER A 131 18.78 9.10 1.92
N PHE A 132 18.55 7.79 1.94
CA PHE A 132 17.30 7.16 1.57
C PHE A 132 16.71 6.42 2.77
N THR A 133 15.46 6.71 3.08
CA THR A 133 14.69 6.07 4.15
C THR A 133 13.67 5.13 3.52
N PRO A 134 13.64 3.83 3.88
CA PRO A 134 12.60 2.92 3.42
C PRO A 134 11.26 3.31 4.04
N MET A 135 10.23 3.37 3.20
CA MET A 135 8.89 3.77 3.58
C MET A 135 7.84 2.88 2.95
N GLU A 136 6.73 2.69 3.65
CA GLU A 136 5.58 1.92 3.17
C GLU A 136 4.28 2.71 3.34
N TYR A 137 3.37 2.61 2.38
CA TYR A 137 1.98 3.03 2.51
C TYR A 137 1.10 1.79 2.63
N LEU A 138 0.42 1.65 3.76
CA LEU A 138 -0.42 0.49 4.05
C LEU A 138 -1.84 0.72 3.53
N LEU A 139 -2.30 -0.17 2.64
CA LEU A 139 -3.63 -0.09 2.02
C LEU A 139 -4.71 -0.45 3.05
N GLY A 140 -5.92 0.08 2.83
CA GLY A 140 -7.06 -0.20 3.71
C GLY A 140 -7.03 0.53 5.06
N ARG A 141 -5.94 1.21 5.46
CA ARG A 141 -5.86 1.92 6.76
C ARG A 141 -7.03 2.88 7.00
N ALA A 142 -7.52 3.56 5.96
CA ALA A 142 -8.67 4.47 6.05
C ALA A 142 -10.00 3.78 6.42
N MET A 143 -10.04 2.44 6.34
CA MET A 143 -11.20 1.60 6.65
C MET A 143 -11.27 1.20 8.12
N LEU A 144 -10.18 1.37 8.88
CA LEU A 144 -10.20 1.18 10.33
C LEU A 144 -11.29 2.05 10.97
N GLY A 145 -12.11 1.45 11.82
CA GLY A 145 -13.23 2.10 12.48
C GLY A 145 -14.46 2.35 11.59
N LYS A 146 -14.44 1.94 10.31
CA LYS A 146 -15.61 2.01 9.42
C LYS A 146 -16.47 0.76 9.53
N THR A 147 -17.77 0.94 9.31
CA THR A 147 -18.71 -0.16 9.22
C THR A 147 -18.66 -0.78 7.83
N VAL A 148 -18.56 -2.10 7.78
CA VAL A 148 -18.50 -2.89 6.55
C VAL A 148 -19.42 -4.11 6.67
N THR A 149 -19.76 -4.73 5.53
CA THR A 149 -20.53 -5.96 5.47
C THR A 149 -19.68 -7.05 4.83
N VAL A 150 -19.48 -8.12 5.59
CA VAL A 150 -18.78 -9.33 5.14
C VAL A 150 -19.84 -10.30 4.59
N ILE A 151 -19.62 -10.77 3.36
CA ILE A 151 -20.31 -11.92 2.79
C ILE A 151 -19.48 -13.15 3.15
N VAL A 152 -20.06 -14.08 3.89
CA VAL A 152 -19.36 -15.24 4.45
C VAL A 152 -19.41 -16.39 3.45
N ASP A 153 -18.24 -16.86 3.03
CA ASP A 153 -18.07 -18.04 2.18
C ASP A 153 -17.36 -19.20 2.89
N HIS A 154 -16.81 -18.96 4.08
CA HIS A 154 -16.28 -19.96 5.00
C HIS A 154 -16.94 -19.79 6.38
N PRO A 155 -18.12 -20.41 6.58
CA PRO A 155 -18.87 -20.23 7.81
C PRO A 155 -18.19 -20.87 9.02
N TYR A 156 -18.47 -20.35 10.21
CA TYR A 156 -18.04 -20.93 11.48
C TYR A 156 -18.36 -22.44 11.53
N GLY A 157 -17.37 -23.26 11.91
CA GLY A 157 -17.49 -24.71 12.00
C GLY A 157 -17.41 -25.47 10.68
N SER A 158 -17.24 -24.78 9.54
CA SER A 158 -16.95 -25.42 8.25
C SER A 158 -15.51 -25.95 8.21
N PHE A 159 -15.26 -26.95 7.37
CA PHE A 159 -13.91 -27.49 7.17
C PHE A 159 -13.03 -26.54 6.37
N HIS A 160 -11.76 -26.40 6.77
CA HIS A 160 -10.78 -25.66 6.00
C HIS A 160 -10.47 -26.41 4.68
N PRO A 161 -10.49 -25.74 3.52
CA PRO A 161 -10.34 -26.43 2.23
C PRO A 161 -8.97 -27.07 2.04
N THR A 162 -7.93 -26.56 2.70
CA THR A 162 -6.54 -26.98 2.49
C THR A 162 -5.77 -27.41 3.74
N ILE A 163 -6.29 -27.14 4.95
CA ILE A 163 -5.62 -27.50 6.20
C ILE A 163 -6.34 -28.73 6.73
N ALA A 164 -5.66 -29.87 6.72
CA ALA A 164 -6.25 -31.14 7.11
C ALA A 164 -6.79 -31.09 8.54
N ASP A 165 -8.01 -31.61 8.73
CA ASP A 165 -8.72 -31.69 10.01
C ASP A 165 -8.97 -30.34 10.73
N ALA A 166 -8.66 -29.21 10.08
CA ALA A 166 -8.97 -27.89 10.61
C ALA A 166 -10.41 -27.49 10.28
N VAL A 167 -11.05 -26.85 11.25
CA VAL A 167 -12.36 -26.21 11.10
C VAL A 167 -12.19 -24.71 11.34
N TYR A 168 -12.96 -23.90 10.62
CA TYR A 168 -12.98 -22.45 10.83
C TYR A 168 -13.56 -22.15 12.24
N PRO A 169 -12.77 -21.61 13.18
CA PRO A 169 -13.26 -21.23 14.50
C PRO A 169 -13.97 -19.87 14.50
N VAL A 170 -14.06 -19.24 13.34
CA VAL A 170 -14.58 -17.88 13.10
C VAL A 170 -15.17 -17.84 11.68
N ASN A 171 -16.22 -17.05 11.45
CA ASN A 171 -16.72 -16.84 10.10
C ASN A 171 -15.67 -16.07 9.27
N PHE A 172 -15.45 -16.48 8.03
CA PHE A 172 -14.54 -15.83 7.09
C PHE A 172 -15.20 -15.62 5.74
N GLY A 173 -14.82 -14.53 5.07
CA GLY A 173 -15.26 -14.23 3.72
C GLY A 173 -14.73 -12.89 3.25
N TYR A 174 -15.51 -12.15 2.49
CA TYR A 174 -15.04 -10.92 1.83
C TYR A 174 -15.98 -9.73 2.03
N VAL A 175 -15.42 -8.53 1.99
CA VAL A 175 -16.16 -7.27 2.15
C VAL A 175 -16.90 -6.91 0.86
N SER A 176 -18.20 -6.65 0.94
CA SER A 176 -19.03 -6.37 -0.24
C SER A 176 -18.85 -4.96 -0.81
N GLN A 177 -18.34 -4.02 0.00
CA GLN A 177 -18.20 -2.61 -0.36
C GLN A 177 -16.89 -2.26 -1.08
N THR A 178 -15.97 -3.22 -1.28
CA THR A 178 -14.69 -2.98 -1.95
C THR A 178 -14.75 -3.33 -3.43
N GLU A 179 -14.02 -2.59 -4.27
CA GLU A 179 -13.79 -3.01 -5.65
C GLU A 179 -12.83 -4.22 -5.63
N GLY A 180 -13.41 -5.42 -5.66
CA GLY A 180 -12.73 -6.72 -5.57
C GLY A 180 -12.77 -7.34 -4.16
N MET A 181 -12.18 -8.55 -4.01
CA MET A 181 -12.30 -9.35 -2.79
C MET A 181 -11.31 -8.88 -1.73
N GLN A 182 -11.81 -8.13 -0.74
CA GLN A 182 -11.08 -7.86 0.50
C GLN A 182 -11.50 -8.88 1.55
N ASP A 183 -10.62 -9.84 1.82
CA ASP A 183 -10.84 -10.89 2.81
C ASP A 183 -11.02 -10.32 4.23
N ALA A 184 -11.87 -10.97 5.02
CA ALA A 184 -12.23 -10.52 6.35
C ALA A 184 -12.58 -11.67 7.31
N TRP A 185 -12.02 -11.58 8.52
CA TRP A 185 -12.44 -12.33 9.70
C TRP A 185 -13.67 -11.66 10.32
N ALA A 186 -14.83 -12.33 10.26
CA ALA A 186 -16.07 -11.89 10.88
C ALA A 186 -16.20 -12.47 12.30
N ILE A 187 -15.61 -11.76 13.26
CA ILE A 187 -15.56 -12.15 14.68
C ILE A 187 -16.81 -11.65 15.39
N GLY A 188 -17.43 -12.50 16.20
CA GLY A 188 -18.61 -12.16 17.01
C GLY A 188 -19.64 -13.29 17.00
N PRO A 189 -20.26 -13.63 15.85
CA PRO A 189 -21.14 -14.78 15.73
C PRO A 189 -20.37 -16.09 15.93
N GLN A 190 -20.79 -16.91 16.89
CA GLN A 190 -20.27 -18.27 17.13
C GLN A 190 -21.17 -19.34 16.51
N GLU A 191 -21.70 -19.04 15.33
CA GLU A 191 -22.56 -19.89 14.52
C GLU A 191 -22.36 -19.52 13.04
N PRO A 192 -22.67 -20.44 12.10
CA PRO A 192 -22.67 -20.12 10.67
C PRO A 192 -23.62 -18.96 10.36
N VAL A 193 -23.14 -17.95 9.65
CA VAL A 193 -23.97 -16.85 9.12
C VAL A 193 -23.67 -16.64 7.64
N GLU A 194 -24.64 -16.14 6.87
CA GLU A 194 -24.43 -15.79 5.45
C GLU A 194 -23.77 -14.43 5.29
N THR A 195 -24.10 -13.48 6.16
CA THR A 195 -23.54 -12.13 6.15
C THR A 195 -23.31 -11.62 7.57
N PHE A 196 -22.33 -10.73 7.73
CA PHE A 196 -22.04 -10.08 8.99
C PHE A 196 -21.71 -8.61 8.77
N THR A 197 -22.41 -7.71 9.48
CA THR A 197 -22.10 -6.27 9.45
C THR A 197 -21.46 -5.86 10.77
N GLY A 198 -20.27 -5.26 10.68
CA GLY A 198 -19.48 -4.88 11.84
C GLY A 198 -18.51 -3.75 11.54
N ILE A 199 -17.64 -3.44 12.48
CA ILE A 199 -16.60 -2.41 12.35
C ILE A 199 -15.26 -3.09 12.06
N VAL A 200 -14.48 -2.54 11.13
CA VAL A 200 -13.09 -2.94 10.91
C VAL A 200 -12.25 -2.51 12.13
N ALA A 201 -11.95 -3.46 13.00
CA ALA A 201 -11.19 -3.24 14.23
C ALA A 201 -9.67 -3.41 14.04
N GLY A 202 -9.26 -4.14 13.01
CA GLY A 202 -7.86 -4.31 12.66
C GLY A 202 -7.67 -4.76 11.23
N ILE A 203 -6.44 -4.67 10.74
CA ILE A 203 -6.01 -5.17 9.43
C ILE A 203 -4.76 -6.00 9.64
N VAL A 204 -4.81 -7.25 9.21
CA VAL A 204 -3.67 -8.17 9.14
C VAL A 204 -2.99 -7.98 7.80
N TYR A 205 -1.77 -7.47 7.81
CA TYR A 205 -0.93 -7.32 6.64
C TYR A 205 0.02 -8.50 6.52
N HIS A 206 -0.05 -9.24 5.40
CA HIS A 206 0.93 -10.26 5.08
C HIS A 206 2.16 -9.61 4.42
N ARG A 207 3.38 -10.01 4.82
CA ARG A 207 4.64 -9.47 4.24
C ARG A 207 4.69 -9.67 2.74
N GLN A 208 4.24 -10.84 2.28
CA GLN A 208 4.13 -11.20 0.87
C GLN A 208 2.67 -11.56 0.59
N GLY A 209 1.89 -10.62 0.05
CA GLY A 209 0.51 -10.88 -0.35
C GLY A 209 -0.47 -9.76 -0.05
N THR A 210 -1.72 -10.16 0.17
CA THR A 210 -2.86 -9.29 0.42
C THR A 210 -3.00 -8.99 1.92
N SER A 211 -4.01 -8.22 2.30
CA SER A 211 -4.37 -7.99 3.69
C SER A 211 -5.69 -8.68 4.02
N ARG A 212 -5.93 -8.96 5.30
CA ARG A 212 -7.21 -9.46 5.82
C ARG A 212 -7.74 -8.54 6.89
N TRP A 213 -9.01 -8.19 6.81
CA TRP A 213 -9.63 -7.28 7.78
C TRP A 213 -10.21 -8.05 8.97
N ILE A 214 -10.13 -7.47 10.15
CA ILE A 214 -10.76 -7.99 11.35
C ILE A 214 -12.03 -7.18 11.57
N VAL A 215 -13.19 -7.80 11.42
CA VAL A 215 -14.49 -7.17 11.55
C VAL A 215 -15.19 -7.69 12.80
N ILE A 216 -15.58 -6.79 13.69
CA ILE A 216 -16.20 -7.11 15.00
C ILE A 216 -17.53 -6.38 15.18
N PRO A 217 -18.39 -6.79 16.15
CA PRO A 217 -19.57 -6.03 16.50
C PRO A 217 -19.18 -4.66 17.06
N PRO A 218 -19.94 -3.58 16.78
CA PRO A 218 -19.62 -2.23 17.23
C PRO A 218 -19.41 -2.05 18.75
N SER A 219 -20.06 -2.89 19.57
CA SER A 219 -20.03 -2.82 21.03
C SER A 219 -19.04 -3.79 21.67
N MET A 220 -18.26 -4.52 20.88
CA MET A 220 -17.33 -5.52 21.40
C MET A 220 -16.05 -4.85 21.88
N VAL A 221 -15.67 -5.12 23.14
CA VAL A 221 -14.35 -4.71 23.66
C VAL A 221 -13.28 -5.55 23.00
N ILE A 222 -12.28 -4.89 22.42
CA ILE A 222 -11.21 -5.53 21.68
C ILE A 222 -10.22 -6.14 22.67
N ASP A 223 -10.07 -7.47 22.62
CA ASP A 223 -8.99 -8.21 23.26
C ASP A 223 -8.05 -8.72 22.17
N HIS A 224 -6.96 -7.98 21.91
CA HIS A 224 -6.05 -8.27 20.81
C HIS A 224 -5.50 -9.70 20.87
N GLN A 225 -5.13 -10.20 22.06
CA GLN A 225 -4.56 -11.54 22.20
C GLN A 225 -5.59 -12.61 21.87
N LYS A 226 -6.84 -12.48 22.35
CA LYS A 226 -7.89 -13.44 22.00
C LYS A 226 -8.19 -13.47 20.51
N ILE A 227 -8.15 -12.31 19.84
CA ILE A 227 -8.35 -12.26 18.39
C ILE A 227 -7.18 -12.94 17.67
N ILE A 228 -5.94 -12.64 18.07
CA ILE A 228 -4.73 -13.27 17.51
C ILE A 228 -4.79 -14.80 17.68
N ASP A 229 -5.14 -15.29 18.87
CA ASP A 229 -5.28 -16.73 19.13
C ASP A 229 -6.40 -17.35 18.27
N LEU A 230 -7.50 -16.62 18.07
CA LEU A 230 -8.65 -17.08 17.27
C LEU A 230 -8.32 -17.25 15.79
N ILE A 231 -7.60 -16.29 15.19
CA ILE A 231 -7.23 -16.32 13.76
C ILE A 231 -5.90 -17.05 13.52
N GLY A 232 -5.14 -17.34 14.58
CA GLY A 232 -3.81 -17.94 14.52
C GLY A 232 -3.77 -19.32 13.88
N PHE A 233 -4.89 -20.06 13.85
CA PHE A 233 -4.95 -21.36 13.18
C PHE A 233 -4.54 -21.28 11.70
N GLU A 234 -4.81 -20.15 11.04
CA GLU A 234 -4.42 -19.89 9.65
C GLU A 234 -3.33 -18.82 9.54
N GLU A 235 -3.42 -17.74 10.32
CA GLU A 235 -2.46 -16.64 10.25
C GLU A 235 -1.02 -17.05 10.66
N GLN A 236 -0.84 -18.16 11.39
CA GLN A 236 0.49 -18.70 11.76
C GLN A 236 1.38 -19.10 10.57
N TYR A 237 0.80 -19.29 9.38
CA TYR A 237 1.55 -19.66 8.18
C TYR A 237 2.13 -18.45 7.42
N TYR A 238 1.85 -17.24 7.88
CA TYR A 238 2.25 -15.99 7.24
C TYR A 238 3.14 -15.15 8.16
N GLU A 239 4.04 -14.37 7.56
CA GLU A 239 4.68 -13.27 8.26
C GLU A 239 3.68 -12.10 8.29
N THR A 240 3.14 -11.81 9.48
CA THR A 240 2.02 -10.87 9.64
C THR A 240 2.36 -9.70 10.55
N GLU A 241 1.79 -8.53 10.22
CA GLU A 241 1.72 -7.36 11.09
C GLU A 241 0.24 -6.96 11.22
N ILE A 242 -0.22 -6.67 12.43
CA ILE A 242 -1.61 -6.26 12.66
C ILE A 242 -1.66 -4.79 13.05
N LEU A 243 -2.34 -3.99 12.23
CA LEU A 243 -2.68 -2.61 12.55
C LEU A 243 -4.08 -2.56 13.17
N TRP A 244 -4.17 -2.11 14.41
CA TRP A 244 -5.43 -1.99 15.14
C TRP A 244 -6.03 -0.58 15.01
N SER A 245 -7.36 -0.49 15.12
CA SER A 245 -8.08 0.78 15.19
C SER A 245 -7.87 1.45 16.55
N ASP A 246 -7.63 2.76 16.57
CA ASP A 246 -7.44 3.57 17.80
C ASP A 246 -8.71 3.73 18.68
N ARG A 247 -9.79 3.00 18.37
CA ARG A 247 -11.05 3.10 19.13
C ARG A 247 -11.02 2.11 20.31
N HIS A 248 -10.73 2.64 21.48
CA HIS A 248 -11.02 2.02 22.78
C HIS A 248 -12.43 2.35 23.25
#